data_AF-A0AAD0L4F3-F1
#
_entry.id   AF-A0AAD0L4F3-F1
#
_cell.length_a   1.000
_cell.length_b   1.000
_cell.length_c   1.000
_cell.angle_alpha   90.00
_cell.angle_beta   90.00
_cell.angle_gamma   90.00
#
_symmetry.space_group_name_H-M   'P 1'
#
loop_
_entity.id
_entity.type
_entity.pdbx_description
1 polymer ?
#
loop_
_entity_poly.entity_id
_entity_poly.type
_entity_poly.pdbx_seq_one_letter_code
_entity_poly.pdbx_strand_id
1 'polypeptide(L)' 'MNDSQRCPACGAANQCALADPRSATQACWCFSVSIDCAVLEALPDELRNKACLCPRCAAADEQLKAADQRQPL' A
#
# COMPACT_ATOMS: atom_id res chain seq x y z
N MET A 1 8.38 18.49 0.66
CA MET A 1 8.60 17.22 1.41
C MET A 1 7.54 16.25 0.97
N ASN A 2 7.94 15.06 0.49
CA ASN A 2 6.97 14.02 0.12
C ASN A 2 6.43 13.41 1.42
N ASP A 3 5.11 13.29 1.54
CA ASP A 3 4.49 12.71 2.74
C ASP A 3 4.53 11.18 2.60
N SER A 4 5.49 10.54 3.25
CA SER A 4 5.71 9.09 3.18
C SER A 4 4.50 8.27 3.61
N GLN A 5 3.51 8.86 4.30
CA GLN A 5 2.29 8.20 4.77
C GLN A 5 1.10 8.42 3.82
N ARG A 6 1.27 9.18 2.73
CA ARG A 6 0.23 9.40 1.73
C ARG A 6 0.53 8.73 0.40
N CYS A 7 -0.53 8.23 -0.21
CA CYS A 7 -0.50 7.61 -1.51
C CYS A 7 -0.23 8.67 -2.59
N PRO A 8 0.82 8.51 -3.41
CA PRO A 8 1.15 9.51 -4.42
C PRO A 8 0.12 9.59 -5.56
N ALA A 9 -0.66 8.51 -5.78
CA ALA A 9 -1.66 8.46 -6.84
C ALA A 9 -2.96 9.21 -6.50
N CYS A 10 -3.36 9.25 -5.22
CA CYS A 10 -4.66 9.79 -4.82
C CYS A 10 -4.65 10.71 -3.60
N GLY A 11 -3.51 10.90 -2.94
CA GLY A 11 -3.36 11.75 -1.76
C GLY A 11 -3.94 11.19 -0.46
N ALA A 12 -4.67 10.08 -0.47
CA ALA A 12 -5.18 9.42 0.73
C ALA A 12 -4.06 8.74 1.54
N ALA A 13 -4.34 8.31 2.78
CA ALA A 13 -3.40 7.51 3.57
C ALA A 13 -3.01 6.23 2.82
N ASN A 14 -1.71 5.92 2.76
CA ASN A 14 -1.22 4.71 2.09
C ASN A 14 -1.36 3.44 2.95
N GLN A 15 -1.70 3.61 4.23
CA GLN A 15 -1.86 2.52 5.21
C GLN A 15 -0.58 1.69 5.39
N CYS A 16 0.59 2.24 5.05
CA CYS A 16 1.85 1.55 5.21
C CYS A 16 2.31 1.60 6.67
N ALA A 17 2.33 0.44 7.35
CA ALA A 17 2.80 0.34 8.72
C ALA A 17 4.27 0.79 8.87
N LEU A 18 5.10 0.56 7.86
CA LEU A 18 6.52 0.94 7.88
C LEU A 18 6.75 2.45 7.69
N ALA A 19 5.75 3.18 7.19
CA ALA A 19 5.85 4.63 6.98
C ALA A 19 5.51 5.44 8.25
N ASP A 20 4.88 4.82 9.24
CA ASP A 20 4.63 5.41 10.55
C ASP A 20 5.56 4.77 11.60
N PRO A 21 6.47 5.54 12.22
CA PRO A 21 7.35 5.05 13.27
C PRO A 21 6.63 4.33 14.42
N ARG A 22 5.35 4.65 14.66
CA ARG A 22 4.53 4.02 15.70
C ARG A 22 4.09 2.60 15.35
N SER A 23 3.98 2.28 14.07
CA SER A 23 3.56 0.95 13.58
C SER A 23 4.64 0.23 12.77
N ALA A 24 5.84 0.80 12.66
CA ALA A 24 6.95 0.26 11.86
C ALA A 24 7.45 -1.14 12.27
N THR A 25 7.03 -1.65 13.43
CA THR A 25 7.30 -3.02 13.89
C THR A 25 6.25 -4.04 13.46
N GLN A 26 5.13 -3.59 12.88
CA GLN A 26 4.03 -4.43 12.45
C GLN A 26 4.17 -4.82 10.97
N ALA A 27 3.59 -5.96 10.60
CA ALA A 27 3.49 -6.36 9.20
C ALA A 27 2.62 -5.36 8.43
N CYS A 28 3.06 -4.96 7.23
CA CYS A 28 2.28 -4.10 6.35
C CYS A 28 1.31 -4.96 5.51
N TRP A 29 0.14 -4.41 5.19
CA TRP A 29 -0.86 -5.07 4.32
C TRP A 29 -0.27 -5.53 2.98
N CYS A 30 0.71 -4.77 2.45
CA CYS A 30 1.31 -5.05 1.14
C CYS A 30 2.08 -6.37 1.10
N PHE A 31 2.45 -6.94 2.25
CA PHE A 31 3.15 -8.23 2.33
C PHE A 31 2.21 -9.43 2.12
N SER A 32 0.90 -9.23 2.24
CA SER A 32 -0.10 -10.31 2.14
C SER A 32 -0.80 -10.36 0.78
N VAL A 33 -0.34 -9.56 -0.17
CA VAL A 33 -0.99 -9.32 -1.47
C VAL A 33 0.03 -9.33 -2.59
N SER A 34 -0.44 -9.46 -3.82
CA SER A 34 0.40 -9.39 -5.01
C SER A 34 0.02 -8.14 -5.80
N ILE A 35 0.95 -7.19 -5.87
CA ILE A 35 0.78 -5.93 -6.59
C ILE A 35 1.39 -6.11 -7.99
N ASP A 36 0.59 -5.89 -9.02
CA ASP A 36 1.05 -5.98 -10.41
C ASP A 36 2.05 -4.86 -10.73
N CYS A 37 3.14 -5.20 -11.43
CA CYS A 37 4.13 -4.23 -11.90
C CYS A 37 3.50 -3.13 -12.76
N ALA A 38 2.48 -3.45 -13.56
CA ALA A 38 1.79 -2.48 -14.40
C ALA A 38 1.15 -1.34 -13.58
N VAL A 39 0.71 -1.62 -12.35
CA VAL A 39 0.15 -0.61 -11.44
C VAL A 39 1.23 0.38 -10.99
N LEU A 40 2.46 -0.11 -10.76
CA LEU A 40 3.60 0.71 -10.38
C LEU A 40 4.13 1.52 -11.56
N GLU A 41 4.14 0.92 -12.75
CA GLU A 41 4.57 1.56 -14.00
C GLU A 41 3.62 2.67 -14.46
N ALA A 42 2.33 2.55 -14.16
CA ALA A 42 1.33 3.58 -14.44
C ALA A 42 1.52 4.89 -13.64
N LEU A 43 2.33 4.86 -12.58
CA LEU A 43 2.68 6.08 -11.84
C LEU A 43 3.63 6.96 -12.66
N PRO A 44 3.45 8.29 -12.64
CA PRO A 44 4.47 9.22 -13.13
C PRO A 44 5.84 8.96 -12.51
N ASP A 45 6.90 9.06 -13.30
CA ASP A 45 8.29 8.79 -12.92
C ASP A 45 8.70 9.50 -11.62
N GLU A 46 8.28 10.75 -11.45
CA GLU A 46 8.58 11.60 -10.30
C GLU A 46 7.97 11.07 -8.99
N LEU A 47 6.91 10.28 -9.09
CA LEU A 47 6.17 9.70 -7.98
C LEU A 47 6.62 8.28 -7.63
N ARG A 48 7.33 7.60 -8.54
CA ARG A 48 7.85 6.24 -8.32
C ARG A 48 8.97 6.23 -7.27
N ASN A 49 9.02 5.18 -6.45
CA ASN A 49 10.01 4.99 -5.38
C ASN A 49 10.05 6.09 -4.30
N LYS A 50 8.95 6.85 -4.11
CA LYS A 50 8.89 7.90 -3.09
C LYS A 50 8.00 7.59 -1.89
N ALA A 51 6.87 6.94 -2.12
CA ALA A 51 5.91 6.57 -1.09
C ALA A 51 5.13 5.32 -1.53
N CYS A 52 4.55 4.59 -0.57
CA CYS A 52 3.71 3.44 -0.88
C CYS A 52 2.37 3.85 -1.49
N LEU A 53 1.81 3.01 -2.36
CA LEU A 53 0.41 3.11 -2.79
C LEU A 53 -0.52 2.76 -1.62
N CYS A 54 -1.78 3.18 -1.68
CA CYS A 54 -2.83 2.65 -0.80
C CYS A 54 -3.42 1.34 -1.38
N PRO A 55 -4.10 0.50 -0.58
CA PRO A 55 -4.70 -0.75 -1.07
C PRO A 55 -5.56 -0.58 -2.32
N ARG A 56 -6.35 0.51 -2.39
CA ARG A 56 -7.19 0.82 -3.55
C ARG A 56 -6.37 1.10 -4.81
N CYS A 57 -5.36 1.96 -4.72
CA CYS A 57 -4.52 2.30 -5.87
C CYS A 57 -3.57 1.16 -6.26
N ALA A 58 -3.25 0.26 -5.33
CA ALA A 58 -2.51 -0.97 -5.60
C ALA A 58 -3.40 -2.11 -6.14
N ALA A 59 -4.71 -1.89 -6.29
CA ALA A 59 -5.70 -2.90 -6.69
C ALA A 59 -5.72 -4.15 -5.76
N ALA A 60 -5.41 -3.96 -4.47
CA ALA A 60 -5.27 -5.03 -3.49
C ALA A 60 -6.51 -5.23 -2.59
N ASP A 61 -7.53 -4.38 -2.70
CA ASP A 61 -8.70 -4.36 -1.80
C ASP A 61 -9.42 -5.72 -1.72
N GLU A 62 -9.65 -6.34 -2.87
CA GLU A 62 -10.30 -7.67 -2.95
C GLU A 62 -9.42 -8.79 -2.39
N GLN A 63 -8.11 -8.71 -2.58
CA GLN A 63 -7.16 -9.68 -2.02
C GLN A 63 -7.12 -9.58 -0.49
N LEU A 64 -7.15 -8.35 0.07
CA LEU A 64 -7.18 -8.12 1.50
C LEU A 64 -8.48 -8.64 2.13
N LYS A 65 -9.63 -8.39 1.51
CA LYS A 65 -10.92 -8.98 1.95
C LYS A 65 -10.87 -10.50 1.95
N ALA A 66 -10.35 -11.09 0.88
CA ALA A 66 -10.20 -12.54 0.79
C ALA A 66 -9.20 -13.11 1.81
N ALA A 67 -8.19 -12.34 2.24
CA ALA A 67 -7.24 -12.76 3.26
C ALA A 67 -7.86 -12.74 4.66
N ASP A 68 -8.60 -11.68 5.00
CA ASP A 68 -9.33 -11.54 6.27
C ASP A 68 -10.37 -12.65 6.47
N GLN A 69 -11.12 -12.98 5.41
CA GLN A 69 -12.13 -14.05 5.42
C GLN A 69 -11.56 -15.46 5.58
N ARG A 70 -10.26 -15.66 5.34
CA ARG A 70 -9.58 -16.97 5.45
C ARG A 70 -8.99 -17.22 6.83
N GLN A 71 -9.17 -16.32 7.79
CA GLN A 71 -8.75 -16.51 9.17
C GLN A 71 -9.90 -17.15 9.98
N PRO A 72 -9.93 -18.50 10.16
CA PRO A 72 -10.81 -19.06 11.16
C PRO A 72 -10.29 -18.64 12.54
N LEU A 73 -11.21 -18.24 13.41
CA LEU A 73 -10.99 -17.96 14.83
C LEU A 73 -10.22 -19.11 15.52
#